data_AF-A0A418RD00-F1
#
_entry.id   AF-A0A418RD00-F1
#
_cell.length_a   1.000
_cell.length_b   1.000
_cell.length_c   1.000
_cell.angle_alpha   90.00
_cell.angle_beta   90.00
_cell.angle_gamma   90.00
#
_symmetry.space_group_name_H-M   'P 1'
#
loop_
_entity.id
_entity.type
_entity.pdbx_description
1 polymer ?
#
loop_
_entity_poly.entity_id
_entity_poly.type
_entity_poly.pdbx_seq_one_letter_code
_entity_poly.pdbx_strand_id
1 'polypeptide(L)'
;METEATFTTFDGPTRRLTAPLADTLTLLHAGRRAGLLTFDDRTGRGVDFDLSGTLHEVLARHLPPEPRSGPGRPKLGVVSREVSLLPRHWEWLERQRGGASAALRRLIDEARKADPDGERRAQAQAAADRFLGAMGGDLPG
;
A
#
# COMPACT_ATOMS: atom_id res chain seq x y z
N MET A 1 10.06 -6.50 11.12
CA MET A 1 9.05 -7.53 10.82
C MET A 1 8.07 -6.86 9.88
N GLU A 2 8.13 -7.14 8.60
CA GLU A 2 7.26 -6.52 7.61
C GLU A 2 5.88 -7.14 7.81
N THR A 3 4.99 -6.43 8.50
CA THR A 3 3.62 -6.90 8.72
C THR A 3 2.96 -7.04 7.36
N GLU A 4 2.59 -8.26 7.01
CA GLU A 4 1.90 -8.55 5.76
C GLU A 4 0.63 -7.69 5.68
N ALA A 5 0.41 -7.04 4.54
CA ALA A 5 -0.73 -6.17 4.37
C ALA A 5 -2.03 -6.98 4.45
N THR A 6 -2.96 -6.54 5.29
CA THR A 6 -4.29 -7.14 5.42
C THR A 6 -5.33 -6.36 4.65
N PHE A 7 -6.36 -7.09 4.24
CA PHE A 7 -7.49 -6.57 3.50
C PHE A 7 -8.78 -6.98 4.19
N THR A 8 -9.73 -6.07 4.27
CA THR A 8 -11.07 -6.34 4.81
C THR A 8 -12.11 -6.30 3.71
N THR A 9 -12.87 -7.39 3.59
CA THR A 9 -13.98 -7.52 2.63
C THR A 9 -15.33 -7.42 3.34
N PHE A 10 -16.23 -6.63 2.76
CA PHE A 10 -17.59 -6.38 3.21
C PHE A 10 -18.62 -6.83 2.17
N ASP A 11 -19.79 -7.23 2.65
CA ASP A 11 -21.02 -7.47 1.88
C ASP A 11 -22.07 -6.51 2.44
N GLY A 12 -22.27 -5.39 1.75
CA GLY A 12 -22.94 -4.21 2.32
C GLY A 12 -22.33 -3.83 3.69
N PRO A 13 -23.11 -3.72 4.78
CA PRO A 13 -22.59 -3.35 6.10
C PRO A 13 -21.90 -4.51 6.84
N THR A 14 -21.95 -5.74 6.32
CA THR A 14 -21.46 -6.92 7.04
C THR A 14 -20.02 -7.23 6.68
N ARG A 15 -19.10 -7.19 7.64
CA ARG A 15 -17.72 -7.66 7.46
C ARG A 15 -17.71 -9.18 7.24
N ARG A 16 -17.12 -9.64 6.15
CA ARG A 16 -16.99 -11.06 5.81
C ARG A 16 -15.66 -11.65 6.23
N LEU A 17 -14.58 -10.92 6.00
CA LEU A 17 -13.22 -11.38 6.29
C LEU A 17 -12.27 -10.19 6.48
N THR A 18 -11.30 -10.34 7.36
CA THR A 18 -10.08 -9.53 7.40
C THR A 18 -8.92 -10.52 7.37
N ALA A 19 -8.12 -10.50 6.30
CA ALA A 19 -7.05 -11.47 6.12
C ALA A 19 -5.93 -10.94 5.20
N PRO A 20 -4.76 -11.61 5.17
CA PRO A 20 -3.76 -11.35 4.15
C PRO A 20 -4.29 -11.54 2.73
N LEU A 21 -3.57 -10.99 1.75
CA LEU A 21 -4.01 -10.95 0.36
C LEU A 21 -4.42 -12.31 -0.21
N ALA A 22 -3.66 -13.37 0.08
CA ALA A 22 -3.93 -14.71 -0.45
C ALA A 22 -5.29 -15.27 0.00
N ASP A 23 -5.63 -15.11 1.28
CA ASP A 23 -6.87 -15.58 1.87
C ASP A 23 -8.06 -14.75 1.37
N THR A 24 -7.87 -13.42 1.27
CA THR A 24 -8.86 -12.51 0.69
C THR A 24 -9.17 -12.88 -0.76
N LEU A 25 -8.16 -13.12 -1.59
CA LEU A 25 -8.36 -13.55 -2.98
C LEU A 25 -9.06 -14.91 -3.06
N THR A 26 -8.76 -15.83 -2.15
CA THR A 26 -9.40 -17.15 -2.08
C THR A 26 -10.90 -17.02 -1.77
N LEU A 27 -11.27 -16.18 -0.80
CA LEU A 27 -12.67 -15.88 -0.50
C LEU A 27 -13.38 -15.27 -1.70
N LEU A 28 -12.78 -14.22 -2.28
CA LEU A 28 -13.37 -13.48 -3.40
C LEU A 28 -13.57 -14.37 -4.63
N HIS A 29 -12.64 -15.30 -4.87
CA HIS A 29 -12.73 -16.23 -5.99
C HIS A 29 -13.83 -17.30 -5.80
N ALA A 30 -14.02 -17.78 -4.56
CA ALA A 30 -15.01 -18.81 -4.24
C ALA A 30 -16.44 -18.26 -4.06
N GLY A 31 -16.57 -16.97 -3.74
CA GLY A 31 -17.82 -16.31 -3.39
C GLY A 31 -18.62 -15.71 -4.56
N ARG A 32 -19.82 -15.24 -4.25
CA ARG A 32 -20.67 -14.49 -5.18
C ARG A 32 -20.07 -13.09 -5.37
N ARG A 33 -19.80 -12.70 -6.62
CA ARG A 33 -19.01 -11.49 -6.97
C ARG A 33 -19.77 -10.16 -6.88
N ALA A 34 -21.07 -10.17 -6.62
CA ALA A 34 -21.88 -8.97 -6.65
C ALA A 34 -21.96 -8.34 -5.25
N GLY A 35 -21.68 -7.03 -5.15
CA GLY A 35 -21.86 -6.24 -3.93
C GLY A 35 -20.76 -6.39 -2.88
N LEU A 36 -19.65 -7.08 -3.19
CA LEU A 36 -18.51 -7.16 -2.28
C LEU A 36 -17.58 -5.97 -2.45
N LEU A 37 -17.26 -5.31 -1.33
CA LEU A 37 -16.29 -4.22 -1.27
C LEU A 37 -15.07 -4.69 -0.49
N THR A 38 -13.88 -4.57 -1.06
CA THR A 38 -12.63 -4.93 -0.38
C THR A 38 -11.76 -3.71 -0.18
N PHE A 39 -11.23 -3.53 1.02
CA PHE A 39 -10.39 -2.39 1.39
C PHE A 39 -9.02 -2.84 1.86
N ASP A 40 -7.97 -2.13 1.46
CA ASP A 40 -6.63 -2.23 2.06
C ASP A 40 -6.67 -1.59 3.45
N ASP A 41 -6.39 -2.33 4.52
CA ASP A 41 -6.58 -1.85 5.90
C ASP A 41 -5.63 -0.72 6.29
N ARG A 42 -4.48 -0.60 5.60
CA ARG A 42 -3.47 0.42 5.86
C ARG A 42 -3.82 1.74 5.19
N THR A 43 -4.48 1.68 4.04
CA THR A 43 -4.78 2.86 3.22
C THR A 43 -6.26 3.20 3.18
N GLY A 44 -7.17 2.31 3.58
CA GLY A 44 -8.61 2.49 3.46
C GLY A 44 -9.09 2.63 2.01
N ARG A 45 -8.26 2.28 1.02
CA ARG A 45 -8.65 2.33 -0.41
C ARG A 45 -9.43 1.08 -0.77
N GLY A 46 -10.53 1.27 -1.50
CA GLY A 46 -11.21 0.17 -2.18
C GLY A 46 -10.29 -0.44 -3.25
N VAL A 47 -10.25 -1.76 -3.30
CA VAL A 47 -9.41 -2.53 -4.22
C VAL A 47 -10.27 -3.54 -4.98
N ASP A 48 -10.29 -3.39 -6.30
CA ASP A 48 -10.90 -4.35 -7.20
C ASP A 48 -9.85 -5.29 -7.76
N PHE A 49 -9.93 -6.56 -7.36
CA PHE A 49 -9.04 -7.59 -7.86
C PHE A 49 -9.58 -8.19 -9.17
N ASP A 50 -8.69 -8.38 -10.14
CA ASP A 50 -9.00 -9.22 -11.30
C ASP A 50 -9.02 -10.69 -10.89
N LEU A 51 -10.23 -11.24 -10.79
CA LEU A 51 -10.53 -12.62 -10.42
C LEU A 51 -10.78 -13.53 -11.65
N SER A 52 -10.31 -13.13 -12.83
CA SER A 52 -10.40 -13.94 -14.05
C SER A 52 -9.43 -15.13 -14.02
N GLY A 53 -9.89 -16.27 -14.55
CA GLY A 53 -9.14 -17.52 -14.59
C GLY A 53 -9.40 -18.42 -13.39
N THR A 54 -8.49 -19.37 -13.16
CA THR A 54 -8.46 -20.24 -11.98
C THR A 54 -7.92 -19.51 -10.75
N LEU A 55 -8.22 -19.99 -9.54
CA LEU A 55 -7.65 -19.42 -8.30
C LEU A 55 -6.13 -19.30 -8.36
N HIS A 56 -5.45 -20.30 -8.94
CA HIS A 56 -4.00 -20.29 -9.09
C HIS A 56 -3.50 -19.13 -9.95
N GLU A 57 -4.15 -18.86 -11.08
CA GLU A 57 -3.82 -17.74 -11.97
C GLU A 57 -4.09 -16.39 -11.30
N VAL A 58 -5.17 -16.29 -10.53
CA VAL A 58 -5.50 -15.08 -9.74
C VAL A 58 -4.43 -14.81 -8.69
N LEU A 59 -4.04 -15.82 -7.91
CA LEU A 59 -3.00 -15.69 -6.90
C LEU A 59 -1.66 -15.29 -7.53
N ALA A 60 -1.26 -15.94 -8.62
CA ALA A 60 -0.01 -15.63 -9.33
C ALA A 60 0.02 -14.20 -9.92
N ARG A 61 -1.15 -13.62 -10.23
CA ARG A 61 -1.28 -12.25 -10.77
C ARG A 61 -1.07 -11.18 -9.71
N HIS A 62 -1.55 -11.41 -8.49
CA HIS A 62 -1.62 -10.38 -7.44
C HIS A 62 -0.58 -10.54 -6.35
N LEU A 63 -0.11 -11.75 -6.08
CA LEU A 63 0.95 -11.97 -5.11
C LEU A 63 2.31 -11.65 -5.74
N PRO A 64 3.23 -11.03 -4.98
CA PRO A 64 4.59 -10.83 -5.46
C PRO A 64 5.19 -12.19 -5.83
N PRO A 65 5.96 -12.28 -6.93
CA PRO A 65 6.64 -13.50 -7.28
C PRO A 65 7.58 -13.90 -6.13
N GLU A 66 7.52 -15.17 -5.73
CA GLU A 66 8.47 -15.78 -4.81
C GLU A 66 9.89 -15.30 -5.15
N PRO A 67 10.63 -14.73 -4.19
CA PRO A 67 11.95 -14.19 -4.46
C PRO A 67 12.82 -15.32 -5.02
N ARG A 68 13.21 -15.20 -6.29
CA ARG A 68 14.14 -16.15 -6.91
C ARG A 68 15.45 -16.08 -6.14
N SER A 69 15.70 -17.08 -5.28
CA SER A 69 16.98 -17.31 -4.59
C SER A 69 18.06 -17.74 -5.59
N GLY A 70 18.42 -16.85 -6.51
CA GLY A 70 19.66 -16.96 -7.28
C GLY A 70 20.78 -16.20 -6.55
N PRO A 71 22.04 -16.63 -6.66
CA PRO A 71 23.18 -15.85 -6.21
C PRO A 71 23.33 -14.62 -7.11
N GLY A 72 22.61 -13.56 -6.76
CA GLY A 72 22.62 -12.28 -7.45
C GLY A 72 22.97 -11.16 -6.48
N ARG A 73 23.81 -10.23 -6.93
CA ARG A 73 24.15 -8.99 -6.22
C ARG A 73 22.86 -8.35 -5.65
N PRO A 74 22.78 -8.04 -4.34
CA PRO A 74 21.60 -7.42 -3.77
C PRO A 74 21.22 -6.18 -4.57
N LYS A 75 20.02 -6.17 -5.14
CA LYS A 75 19.47 -4.96 -5.74
C LYS A 75 19.36 -3.93 -4.61
N LEU A 76 19.91 -2.74 -4.81
CA LEU A 76 19.90 -1.67 -3.80
C LEU A 76 18.48 -1.16 -3.46
N GLY A 77 17.43 -1.69 -4.11
CA GLY A 77 16.03 -1.35 -3.86
C GLY A 77 15.63 0.08 -4.26
N VAL A 78 16.51 0.83 -4.91
CA VAL A 78 16.25 2.24 -5.25
C VAL A 78 15.40 2.32 -6.52
N VAL A 79 14.26 3.02 -6.42
CA VAL A 79 13.41 3.38 -7.56
C VAL A 79 13.63 4.86 -7.85
N SER A 80 14.02 5.20 -9.08
CA SER A 80 14.17 6.60 -9.50
C SER A 80 12.81 7.23 -9.77
N ARG A 81 12.59 8.41 -9.20
CA ARG A 81 11.43 9.29 -9.44
C ARG A 81 11.93 10.74 -9.53
N GLU A 82 11.17 11.59 -10.20
CA GLU A 82 11.50 13.00 -10.37
C GLU A 82 10.96 13.83 -9.20
N VAL A 83 11.73 14.84 -8.78
CA VAL A 83 11.33 15.82 -7.75
C VAL A 83 11.69 17.22 -8.19
N SER A 84 10.81 18.17 -7.94
CA SER A 84 11.03 19.59 -8.22
C SER A 84 11.30 20.33 -6.90
N LEU A 85 12.43 21.02 -6.83
CA LEU A 85 12.85 21.79 -5.65
C LEU A 85 13.24 23.21 -6.04
N LEU A 86 13.22 24.12 -5.07
CA LEU A 86 13.72 25.49 -5.27
C LEU A 86 15.22 25.47 -5.58
N PRO A 87 15.74 26.42 -6.41
CA PRO A 87 17.16 26.47 -6.75
C PRO A 87 18.10 26.43 -5.54
N ARG A 88 17.78 27.21 -4.49
CA ARG A 88 18.54 27.23 -3.23
C ARG A 88 18.64 25.86 -2.53
N HIS A 89 17.65 24.99 -2.70
CA HIS A 89 17.67 23.64 -2.12
C HIS A 89 18.58 22.73 -2.93
N TRP A 90 18.61 22.88 -4.26
CA TRP A 90 19.55 22.15 -5.12
C TRP A 90 20.99 22.53 -4.80
N GLU A 91 21.30 23.82 -4.72
CA GLU A 91 22.63 24.32 -4.34
C GLU A 91 23.07 23.77 -2.97
N TRP A 92 22.14 23.61 -2.03
CA TRP A 92 22.43 23.00 -0.73
C TRP A 92 22.65 21.49 -0.83
N LEU A 93 21.85 20.77 -1.62
CA LEU A 93 21.95 19.33 -1.83
C LEU A 93 23.24 18.91 -2.53
N GLU A 94 23.70 19.69 -3.51
CA GLU A 94 24.94 19.44 -4.25
C GLU A 94 26.19 19.54 -3.37
N ARG A 95 26.14 20.35 -2.31
CA ARG A 95 27.23 20.50 -1.33
C ARG A 95 27.31 19.34 -0.32
N GLN A 96 26.35 18.41 -0.32
CA GLN A 96 26.29 17.35 0.68
C GLN A 96 27.30 16.23 0.40
N ARG A 97 28.04 15.84 1.44
CA ARG A 97 28.91 14.65 1.38
C ARG A 97 28.04 13.41 1.13
N GLY A 98 28.31 12.69 0.05
CA GLY A 98 27.51 11.54 -0.40
C GLY A 98 26.41 11.84 -1.41
N GLY A 99 26.28 13.10 -1.85
CA GLY A 99 25.37 13.53 -2.92
C GLY A 99 23.92 13.77 -2.48
N ALA A 100 23.15 14.37 -3.40
CA ALA A 100 21.77 14.81 -3.15
C ALA A 100 20.87 13.67 -2.64
N SER A 101 20.91 12.49 -3.27
CA SER A 101 20.06 11.36 -2.89
C SER A 101 20.36 10.81 -1.48
N ALA A 102 21.61 10.86 -1.02
CA ALA A 102 21.96 10.45 0.35
C ALA A 102 21.54 11.48 1.40
N ALA A 103 21.57 12.78 1.04
CA ALA A 103 21.06 13.84 1.90
C ALA A 103 19.53 13.80 2.01
N LEU A 104 18.81 13.65 0.89
CA LEU A 104 17.36 13.54 0.89
C LEU A 104 16.89 12.35 1.73
N ARG A 105 17.51 11.17 1.60
CA ARG A 105 17.17 10.00 2.44
C ARG A 105 17.32 10.30 3.93
N ARG A 106 18.44 10.90 4.34
CA ARG A 106 18.65 11.28 5.75
C ARG A 106 17.62 12.30 6.24
N LEU A 107 17.30 13.31 5.45
CA LEU A 107 16.26 14.29 5.82
C LEU A 107 14.89 13.65 5.99
N ILE A 108 14.53 12.73 5.10
CA ILE A 108 13.27 11.96 5.18
C ILE A 108 13.29 11.08 6.44
N ASP A 109 14.36 10.36 6.70
CA ASP A 109 14.48 9.48 7.86
C ASP A 109 14.37 10.26 9.18
N GLU A 110 15.00 11.44 9.28
CA GLU A 110 14.89 12.30 10.46
C GLU A 110 13.49 12.90 10.62
N ALA A 111 12.85 13.35 9.52
CA ALA A 111 11.48 13.83 9.56
C ALA A 111 10.49 12.74 10.03
N ARG A 112 10.65 11.50 9.53
CA ARG A 112 9.83 10.36 9.95
C ARG A 112 10.04 9.96 11.40
N LYS A 113 11.25 10.13 11.94
CA LYS A 113 11.54 9.88 13.36
C LYS A 113 11.01 10.96 14.29
N ALA A 114 10.90 12.20 13.81
CA ALA A 114 10.47 13.33 14.63
C ALA A 114 8.98 13.26 15.00
N ASP A 115 8.12 12.75 14.10
CA ASP A 115 6.69 12.62 14.37
C ASP A 115 6.08 11.32 13.77
N PRO A 116 6.51 10.14 14.24
CA PRO A 116 5.97 8.89 13.74
C PRO A 116 4.51 8.70 14.13
N ASP A 117 4.04 9.32 15.21
CA ASP A 117 2.66 9.20 15.67
C ASP A 117 1.72 10.13 14.92
N GLY A 118 2.12 11.35 14.58
CA GLY A 118 1.34 12.25 13.75
C GLY A 118 1.17 11.74 12.33
N GLU A 119 2.23 11.21 11.71
CA GLU A 119 2.15 10.59 10.38
C GLU A 119 1.22 9.36 10.40
N ARG A 120 1.35 8.50 11.43
CA ARG A 120 0.45 7.35 11.63
C ARG A 120 -1.01 7.78 11.84
N ARG A 121 -1.27 8.81 12.64
CA ARG A 121 -2.61 9.34 12.89
C ARG A 121 -3.22 9.92 11.63
N ALA A 122 -2.47 10.75 10.90
CA ALA A 122 -2.94 11.33 9.64
C ALA A 122 -3.24 10.24 8.60
N GLN A 123 -2.39 9.21 8.51
CA GLN A 123 -2.63 8.07 7.63
C GLN A 123 -3.87 7.26 8.04
N ALA A 124 -4.04 6.98 9.33
CA ALA A 124 -5.20 6.26 9.85
C ALA A 124 -6.49 7.06 9.64
N GLN A 125 -6.47 8.38 9.87
CA GLN A 125 -7.61 9.25 9.61
C GLN A 125 -7.97 9.25 8.12
N ALA A 126 -6.99 9.44 7.25
CA ALA A 126 -7.23 9.44 5.80
C ALA A 126 -7.73 8.07 5.30
N ALA A 127 -7.30 6.97 5.92
CA ALA A 127 -7.83 5.64 5.64
C ALA A 127 -9.29 5.50 6.09
N ALA A 128 -9.61 5.94 7.31
CA ALA A 128 -10.97 5.95 7.83
C ALA A 128 -11.90 6.82 6.97
N ASP A 129 -11.48 8.02 6.58
CA ASP A 129 -12.25 8.94 5.74
C ASP A 129 -12.59 8.32 4.38
N ARG A 130 -11.62 7.66 3.74
CA ARG A 130 -11.84 6.94 2.46
C ARG A 130 -12.81 5.78 2.61
N PHE A 131 -12.64 4.98 3.67
CA PHE A 131 -13.53 3.87 3.96
C PHE A 131 -14.97 4.36 4.20
N LEU A 132 -15.14 5.36 5.07
CA LEU A 132 -16.45 5.94 5.38
C LEU A 132 -17.11 6.57 4.15
N GLY A 133 -16.34 7.25 3.30
CA GLY A 133 -16.85 7.81 2.05
C GLY A 133 -17.35 6.72 1.08
N ALA A 134 -16.63 5.62 0.95
CA ALA A 134 -17.02 4.50 0.09
C ALA A 134 -18.25 3.75 0.62
N MET A 135 -18.27 3.42 1.91
CA MET A 135 -19.41 2.75 2.55
C MET A 135 -20.65 3.63 2.62
N GLY A 136 -20.47 4.94 2.83
CA GLY A 136 -21.54 5.92 2.87
C GLY A 136 -22.15 6.22 1.50
N GLY A 137 -21.36 6.12 0.43
CA GLY A 137 -21.84 6.29 -0.95
C GLY A 137 -22.67 5.12 -1.48
N ASP A 138 -22.59 3.95 -0.84
CA ASP A 138 -23.31 2.71 -1.22
C ASP A 138 -24.64 2.53 -0.43
N LEU A 139 -25.00 3.50 0.41
CA LEU A 139 -26.29 3.52 1.11
C LEU A 139 -27.35 4.22 0.24
N PRO A 140 -28.53 3.62 0.02
CA PRO A 140 -29.63 4.32 -0.64
C PRO A 140 -30.05 5.53 0.21
N GLY A 141 -30.14 6.69 -0.43
CA GLY A 141 -30.63 7.93 0.17
C GLY A 141 -32.14 7.94 0.39
#